data_AF-A0A4R4TJF4-F1
#
_entry.id   AF-A0A4R4TJF4-F1
#
_cell.length_a   1.000
_cell.length_b   1.000
_cell.length_c   1.000
_cell.angle_alpha   90.00
_cell.angle_beta   90.00
_cell.angle_gamma   90.00
#
_symmetry.space_group_name_H-M   'P 1'
#
loop_
_entity.id
_entity.type
_entity.pdbx_description
1 polymer ?
#
loop_
_entity_poly.entity_id
_entity_poly.type
_entity_poly.pdbx_seq_one_letter_code
_entity_poly.pdbx_strand_id
1 'polypeptide(L)'
;MPDWLLYTGNRRTHDGIDRLPPPPPWRAFDGGPVLPSPEGGSGNTHHATTYRPSDDAVQQVNAALYLRRPLLVTGPPGTGKSTLAYAVAHELGLGPVLHWPITSRTTLRDGLYQYDPLTRLYAAGREDAPSDEDIGRYIRLGPLGTALLPYRRPRVLLVDEIDKSDIDLPNDLLTIFEKGEYEVPELSRRAAPSAEVMTADGPSSSPHPP
;
A
#
# COMPACT_ATOMS: atom_id res chain seq x y z
N MET A 1 -8.08 -14.29 -25.97
CA MET A 1 -8.34 -13.88 -24.57
C MET A 1 -9.35 -12.75 -24.58
N PRO A 2 -10.22 -12.62 -23.57
CA PRO A 2 -11.17 -11.51 -23.49
C PRO A 2 -10.41 -10.18 -23.47
N ASP A 3 -10.86 -9.20 -24.27
CA ASP A 3 -10.14 -7.93 -24.51
C ASP A 3 -10.05 -7.02 -23.26
N TRP A 4 -10.87 -7.31 -22.25
CA TRP A 4 -10.95 -6.52 -21.02
C TRP A 4 -9.96 -6.94 -19.92
N LEU A 5 -9.29 -8.09 -20.05
CA LEU A 5 -8.35 -8.56 -19.03
C LEU A 5 -7.10 -7.69 -19.02
N LEU A 6 -6.83 -7.07 -17.87
CA LEU A 6 -5.58 -6.38 -17.56
C LEU A 6 -4.59 -7.37 -16.98
N TYR A 7 -4.99 -8.11 -15.94
CA TYR A 7 -4.22 -9.24 -15.42
C TYR A 7 -4.65 -10.51 -16.16
N THR A 8 -3.70 -11.26 -16.69
CA THR A 8 -3.93 -12.48 -17.48
C THR A 8 -3.35 -13.73 -16.82
N GLY A 9 -2.45 -13.58 -15.84
CA GLY A 9 -1.74 -14.69 -15.21
C GLY A 9 -0.61 -15.27 -16.06
N ASN A 10 -0.19 -14.57 -17.11
CA ASN A 10 0.86 -15.02 -18.02
C ASN A 10 2.27 -14.82 -17.45
N ARG A 11 2.39 -14.09 -16.33
CA ARG A 11 3.63 -13.86 -15.57
C ARG A 11 4.66 -12.95 -16.27
N ARG A 12 4.30 -12.31 -17.38
CA ARG A 12 5.14 -11.34 -18.09
C ARG A 12 4.69 -9.94 -17.73
N THR A 13 5.60 -9.14 -17.20
CA THR A 13 5.33 -7.73 -16.91
C THR A 13 4.92 -6.98 -18.16
N HIS A 14 3.90 -6.14 -18.03
CA HIS A 14 3.42 -5.26 -19.09
C HIS A 14 2.68 -4.04 -18.52
N ASP A 15 2.50 -3.02 -19.34
CA ASP A 15 1.86 -1.76 -18.96
C ASP A 15 0.33 -1.76 -19.14
N GLY A 16 -0.28 -2.96 -19.21
CA GLY A 16 -1.72 -3.12 -19.39
C GLY A 16 -2.58 -2.36 -18.38
N ILE A 17 -2.06 -2.10 -17.17
CA ILE A 17 -2.73 -1.29 -16.15
C ILE A 17 -3.06 0.14 -16.63
N ASP A 18 -2.31 0.70 -17.58
CA ASP A 18 -2.54 2.05 -18.10
C ASP A 18 -3.84 2.14 -18.93
N ARG A 19 -4.44 0.99 -19.28
CA ARG A 19 -5.76 0.91 -19.94
C ARG A 19 -6.93 0.92 -18.94
N LEU A 20 -6.66 0.85 -17.63
CA LEU A 20 -7.70 0.84 -16.61
C LEU A 20 -8.47 2.18 -16.66
N PRO A 21 -9.81 2.16 -16.80
CA PRO A 21 -10.59 3.39 -16.93
C PRO A 21 -10.54 4.25 -15.66
N PRO A 22 -10.93 5.53 -15.76
CA PRO A 22 -11.09 6.40 -14.61
C PRO A 22 -11.92 5.73 -13.49
N PRO A 23 -11.61 6.00 -12.22
CA PRO A 23 -12.38 5.42 -11.11
C PRO A 23 -13.84 5.87 -11.18
N PRO A 24 -14.79 5.04 -10.71
CA PRO A 24 -16.18 5.48 -10.59
C PRO A 24 -16.29 6.60 -9.54
N PRO A 25 -17.36 7.43 -9.57
CA PRO A 25 -17.47 8.62 -8.72
C PRO A 25 -17.32 8.35 -7.21
N TRP A 26 -17.81 7.22 -6.73
CA TRP A 26 -17.72 6.82 -5.31
C TRP A 26 -16.33 6.26 -4.90
N ARG A 27 -15.37 6.25 -5.82
CA ARG A 27 -13.97 5.83 -5.63
C ARG A 27 -12.99 6.79 -6.31
N ALA A 28 -13.46 7.99 -6.67
CA ALA A 28 -12.60 9.05 -7.17
C ALA A 28 -12.08 9.85 -5.96
N PHE A 29 -10.78 9.81 -5.75
CA PHE A 29 -10.09 10.58 -4.73
C PHE A 29 -9.26 11.68 -5.42
N ASP A 30 -9.23 12.87 -4.82
CA ASP A 30 -8.64 14.09 -5.39
C ASP A 30 -7.28 14.45 -4.76
N GLY A 31 -6.67 13.50 -4.05
CA GLY A 31 -5.34 13.66 -3.47
C GLY A 31 -4.27 14.01 -4.51
N GLY A 32 -3.40 14.95 -4.18
CA GLY A 32 -2.29 15.38 -5.02
C GLY A 32 -1.16 16.03 -4.22
N PRO A 33 0.00 16.29 -4.84
CA PRO A 33 0.32 16.03 -6.24
C PRO A 33 0.51 14.53 -6.55
N VAL A 34 0.30 14.14 -7.81
CA VAL A 34 0.46 12.75 -8.25
C VAL A 34 1.93 12.32 -8.14
N LEU A 35 2.18 11.21 -7.45
CA LEU A 35 3.51 10.65 -7.25
C LEU A 35 3.89 9.68 -8.38
N PRO A 36 5.18 9.60 -8.78
CA PRO A 36 5.63 8.59 -9.73
C PRO A 36 5.48 7.18 -9.14
N SER A 37 5.24 6.19 -9.99
CA SER A 37 5.25 4.79 -9.56
C SER A 37 6.61 4.44 -8.93
N PRO A 38 6.63 3.70 -7.81
CA PRO A 38 7.88 3.31 -7.17
C PRO A 38 8.73 2.44 -8.10
N GLU A 39 10.04 2.62 -8.03
CA GLU A 39 11.00 1.76 -8.72
C GLU A 39 11.06 0.37 -8.08
N GLY A 40 11.49 -0.63 -8.86
CA GLY A 40 11.68 -2.01 -8.40
C GLY A 40 10.60 -3.00 -8.84
N GLY A 41 10.88 -4.29 -8.63
CA GLY A 41 9.95 -5.38 -8.92
C GLY A 41 8.88 -5.54 -7.84
N SER A 42 8.13 -6.64 -7.87
CA SER A 42 7.04 -6.91 -6.89
C SER A 42 7.50 -7.08 -5.43
N GLY A 43 8.80 -7.02 -5.14
CA GLY A 43 9.40 -7.34 -3.85
C GLY A 43 9.66 -8.84 -3.65
N ASN A 44 9.00 -9.71 -4.42
CA ASN A 44 9.26 -11.15 -4.40
C ASN A 44 9.06 -11.78 -5.80
N THR A 45 10.07 -11.62 -6.66
CA THR A 45 10.03 -12.07 -8.06
C THR A 45 9.88 -13.59 -8.20
N HIS A 46 10.49 -14.36 -7.30
CA HIS A 46 10.41 -15.83 -7.36
C HIS A 46 8.97 -16.31 -7.14
N HIS A 47 8.30 -15.79 -6.11
CA HIS A 47 6.90 -16.11 -5.83
C HIS A 47 5.97 -15.64 -6.96
N ALA A 48 6.20 -14.44 -7.49
CA ALA A 48 5.40 -13.88 -8.58
C ALA A 48 5.47 -14.71 -9.88
N THR A 49 6.65 -15.24 -10.23
CA THR A 49 6.86 -15.94 -11.52
C THR A 49 6.56 -17.44 -11.47
N THR A 50 6.44 -18.01 -10.27
CA THR A 50 6.10 -19.43 -10.08
C THR A 50 4.60 -19.67 -9.88
N TYR A 51 3.86 -18.66 -9.41
CA TYR A 51 2.43 -18.74 -9.21
C TYR A 51 1.66 -18.97 -10.52
N ARG A 52 0.66 -19.84 -10.46
CA ARG A 52 -0.27 -20.09 -11.56
C ARG A 52 -1.69 -19.82 -11.06
N PRO A 53 -2.29 -18.67 -11.40
CA PRO A 53 -3.67 -18.39 -11.00
C PRO A 53 -4.62 -19.35 -11.71
N SER A 54 -5.74 -19.66 -11.06
CA SER A 54 -6.90 -20.24 -11.74
C SER A 54 -7.57 -19.16 -12.61
N ASP A 55 -8.37 -19.59 -13.59
CA ASP A 55 -9.16 -18.67 -14.39
C ASP A 55 -10.08 -17.80 -13.52
N ASP A 56 -10.69 -18.38 -12.48
CA ASP A 56 -11.52 -17.66 -11.51
C ASP A 56 -10.73 -16.56 -10.77
N ALA A 57 -9.50 -16.86 -10.32
CA ALA A 57 -8.64 -15.85 -9.69
C ALA A 57 -8.29 -14.71 -10.66
N VAL A 58 -8.04 -15.03 -11.94
CA VAL A 58 -7.83 -14.01 -12.99
C VAL A 58 -9.07 -13.12 -13.13
N GLN A 59 -10.27 -13.71 -13.20
CA GLN A 59 -11.53 -12.97 -13.32
C GLN A 59 -11.77 -12.05 -12.11
N GLN A 60 -11.57 -12.57 -10.88
CA GLN A 60 -11.77 -11.84 -9.63
C GLN A 60 -10.81 -10.65 -9.49
N VAL A 61 -9.53 -10.83 -9.83
CA VAL A 61 -8.55 -9.73 -9.81
C VAL A 61 -8.98 -8.62 -10.75
N ASN A 62 -9.36 -8.95 -11.98
CA ASN A 62 -9.79 -7.92 -12.94
C ASN A 62 -11.08 -7.24 -12.49
N ALA A 63 -12.07 -7.99 -12.01
CA ALA A 63 -13.30 -7.42 -11.46
C ALA A 63 -12.99 -6.43 -10.32
N ALA A 64 -12.10 -6.78 -9.38
CA ALA A 64 -11.67 -5.90 -8.31
C ALA A 64 -10.99 -4.61 -8.82
N LEU A 65 -10.12 -4.73 -9.83
CA LEU A 65 -9.45 -3.59 -10.49
C LEU A 65 -10.47 -2.63 -11.12
N TYR A 66 -11.44 -3.13 -11.87
CA TYR A 66 -12.47 -2.30 -12.51
C TYR A 66 -13.44 -1.68 -11.50
N LEU A 67 -13.81 -2.41 -10.45
CA LEU A 67 -14.73 -1.92 -9.42
C LEU A 67 -14.08 -0.99 -8.39
N ARG A 68 -12.74 -0.91 -8.36
CA ARG A 68 -11.97 -0.20 -7.33
C ARG A 68 -12.38 -0.65 -5.92
N ARG A 69 -12.52 -1.97 -5.75
CA ARG A 69 -12.92 -2.61 -4.48
C ARG A 69 -11.79 -3.53 -4.00
N PRO A 70 -11.55 -3.61 -2.67
CA PRO A 70 -10.64 -4.61 -2.12
C PRO A 70 -11.08 -6.03 -2.50
N LEU A 71 -10.10 -6.90 -2.76
CA LEU A 71 -10.33 -8.32 -3.04
C LEU A 71 -10.00 -9.14 -1.78
N LEU A 72 -11.02 -9.78 -1.19
CA LEU A 72 -10.82 -10.73 -0.10
C LEU A 72 -10.54 -12.12 -0.69
N VAL A 73 -9.35 -12.67 -0.43
CA VAL A 73 -8.95 -13.99 -0.93
C VAL A 73 -9.04 -15.00 0.22
N THR A 74 -9.94 -15.97 0.09
CA THR A 74 -10.14 -17.03 1.10
C THR A 74 -9.68 -18.39 0.59
N GLY A 75 -9.24 -19.27 1.49
CA GLY A 75 -8.91 -20.65 1.15
C GLY A 75 -7.91 -21.28 2.13
N PRO A 76 -7.64 -22.59 2.00
CA PRO A 76 -6.73 -23.30 2.89
C PRO A 76 -5.32 -22.66 2.97
N PRO A 77 -4.58 -22.89 4.06
CA PRO A 77 -3.17 -22.53 4.12
C PRO A 77 -2.37 -23.14 2.95
N GLY A 78 -1.40 -22.39 2.42
CA GLY A 78 -0.52 -22.88 1.36
C GLY A 78 -1.08 -22.85 -0.08
N THR A 79 -2.30 -22.35 -0.32
CA THR A 79 -2.88 -22.23 -1.68
C THR A 79 -2.36 -21.04 -2.50
N GLY A 80 -1.38 -20.30 -1.97
CA GLY A 80 -0.77 -19.16 -2.67
C GLY A 80 -1.59 -17.86 -2.64
N LYS A 81 -2.43 -17.66 -1.61
CA LYS A 81 -3.23 -16.44 -1.42
C LYS A 81 -2.35 -15.17 -1.41
N SER A 82 -1.31 -15.16 -0.58
CA SER A 82 -0.35 -14.06 -0.51
C SER A 82 0.46 -13.94 -1.82
N THR A 83 0.80 -15.08 -2.44
CA THR A 83 1.53 -15.15 -3.71
C THR A 83 0.77 -14.47 -4.86
N LEU A 84 -0.56 -14.52 -4.87
CA LEU A 84 -1.39 -13.82 -5.87
C LEU A 84 -1.09 -12.32 -5.90
N ALA A 85 -0.93 -11.66 -4.76
CA ALA A 85 -0.63 -10.23 -4.69
C ALA A 85 0.70 -9.89 -5.40
N TYR A 86 1.74 -10.70 -5.17
CA TYR A 86 3.04 -10.55 -5.84
C TYR A 86 2.97 -10.82 -7.34
N ALA A 87 2.18 -11.80 -7.77
CA ALA A 87 1.96 -12.12 -9.18
C ALA A 87 1.26 -10.96 -9.91
N VAL A 88 0.23 -10.37 -9.30
CA VAL A 88 -0.49 -9.21 -9.84
C VAL A 88 0.44 -7.99 -9.92
N ALA A 89 1.17 -7.68 -8.84
CA ALA A 89 2.11 -6.56 -8.83
C ALA A 89 3.20 -6.69 -9.89
N HIS A 90 3.72 -7.91 -10.09
CA HIS A 90 4.73 -8.21 -11.09
C HIS A 90 4.21 -8.09 -12.53
N GLU A 91 3.07 -8.72 -12.83
CA GLU A 91 2.51 -8.73 -14.19
C GLU A 91 2.05 -7.33 -14.63
N LEU A 92 1.48 -6.55 -13.70
CA LEU A 92 0.98 -5.20 -13.99
C LEU A 92 2.00 -4.08 -13.76
N GLY A 93 3.23 -4.41 -13.34
CA GLY A 93 4.29 -3.43 -13.10
C GLY A 93 3.90 -2.37 -12.06
N LEU A 94 3.36 -2.80 -10.91
CA LEU A 94 2.84 -1.94 -9.84
C LEU A 94 3.87 -1.65 -8.73
N GLY A 95 5.12 -2.04 -8.96
CA GLY A 95 6.21 -1.92 -8.01
C GLY A 95 6.09 -2.89 -6.81
N PRO A 96 6.83 -2.62 -5.73
CA PRO A 96 6.86 -3.48 -4.55
C PRO A 96 5.49 -3.59 -3.86
N VAL A 97 5.12 -4.82 -3.49
CA VAL A 97 3.93 -5.09 -2.66
C VAL A 97 4.16 -4.51 -1.27
N LEU A 98 3.21 -3.71 -0.82
CA LEU A 98 3.15 -3.23 0.56
C LEU A 98 2.57 -4.36 1.40
N HIS A 99 3.42 -5.08 2.14
CA HIS A 99 3.00 -6.20 2.96
C HIS A 99 2.70 -5.74 4.39
N TRP A 100 1.48 -6.03 4.86
CA TRP A 100 1.03 -5.72 6.22
C TRP A 100 0.53 -7.00 6.91
N PRO A 101 1.37 -7.66 7.72
CA PRO A 101 0.94 -8.83 8.48
C PRO A 101 0.08 -8.41 9.67
N ILE A 102 -1.06 -9.06 9.84
CA ILE A 102 -2.00 -8.80 10.92
C ILE A 102 -1.82 -9.82 12.05
N THR A 103 -1.82 -9.30 13.27
CA THR A 103 -1.80 -10.06 14.52
C THR A 103 -2.91 -9.55 15.42
N SER A 104 -3.16 -10.25 16.54
CA SER A 104 -4.15 -9.82 17.54
C SER A 104 -3.81 -8.51 18.25
N ARG A 105 -2.61 -7.95 18.01
CA ARG A 105 -2.18 -6.65 18.56
C ARG A 105 -2.06 -5.57 17.49
N THR A 106 -2.27 -5.92 16.22
CA THR A 106 -2.15 -4.95 15.13
C THR A 106 -3.33 -4.00 15.17
N THR A 107 -3.04 -2.70 15.16
CA THR A 107 -4.03 -1.62 15.15
C THR A 107 -4.09 -0.95 13.79
N LEU A 108 -5.18 -0.23 13.51
CA LEU A 108 -5.28 0.59 12.30
C LEU A 108 -4.12 1.59 12.19
N ARG A 109 -3.72 2.18 13.33
CA ARG A 109 -2.62 3.16 13.38
C ARG A 109 -1.31 2.58 12.84
N ASP A 110 -1.00 1.33 13.16
CA ASP A 110 0.21 0.64 12.67
C ASP A 110 0.25 0.54 11.14
N GLY A 111 -0.92 0.38 10.50
CA GLY A 111 -1.05 0.41 9.05
C GLY A 111 -0.92 1.80 8.45
N LEU A 112 -1.38 2.84 9.15
CA LEU A 112 -1.41 4.21 8.66
C LEU A 112 -0.07 4.93 8.80
N TYR A 113 0.48 5.05 10.02
CA TYR A 113 1.76 5.71 10.26
C TYR A 113 2.32 5.43 11.66
N GLN A 114 3.63 5.60 11.80
CA GLN A 114 4.36 5.62 13.05
C GLN A 114 4.98 7.00 13.25
N TYR A 115 5.03 7.44 14.51
CA TYR A 115 5.65 8.68 14.92
C TYR A 115 6.73 8.39 15.97
N ASP A 116 7.94 8.92 15.75
CA ASP A 116 9.07 8.77 16.67
C ASP A 116 9.33 10.07 17.46
N PRO A 117 8.69 10.25 18.62
CA PRO A 117 8.91 11.42 19.46
C PRO A 117 10.29 11.46 20.12
N LEU A 118 10.96 10.31 20.29
CA LEU A 118 12.25 10.24 20.98
C LEU A 118 13.35 10.83 20.11
N THR A 119 13.41 10.40 18.84
CA THR A 119 14.38 10.95 17.88
C THR A 119 14.18 12.45 17.71
N ARG A 120 12.92 12.93 17.74
CA ARG A 120 12.60 14.37 17.75
C ARG A 120 13.12 15.08 18.99
N LEU A 121 12.91 14.52 20.19
CA LEU A 121 13.38 15.10 21.44
C LEU A 121 14.91 15.22 21.47
N TYR A 122 15.62 14.20 20.99
CA TYR A 122 17.08 14.22 20.89
C TYR A 122 17.62 15.22 19.85
N ALA A 123 16.86 15.47 18.77
CA ALA A 123 17.22 16.49 17.79
C ALA A 123 17.06 17.90 18.36
N ALA A 124 15.93 18.17 19.05
CA ALA A 124 15.64 19.47 19.66
C ALA A 124 16.63 19.88 20.77
N GLY A 125 17.33 18.93 21.40
CA GLY A 125 18.33 19.19 22.44
C GLY A 125 19.73 19.60 21.92
N ARG A 126 19.95 19.65 20.60
CA ARG A 126 21.22 20.07 20.01
C ARG A 126 21.24 21.59 19.79
N GLU A 127 22.33 22.25 20.17
CA GLU A 127 22.48 23.72 20.06
C GLU A 127 22.41 24.25 18.61
N ASP A 128 22.67 23.39 17.61
CA ASP A 128 22.58 23.69 16.16
C ASP A 128 21.25 23.23 15.52
N ALA A 129 20.24 22.86 16.30
CA ALA A 129 18.97 22.38 15.75
C ALA A 129 18.22 23.53 15.04
N PRO A 130 17.85 23.38 13.74
CA PRO A 130 17.09 24.39 13.04
C PRO A 130 15.75 24.63 13.76
N SER A 131 15.39 25.89 13.98
CA SER A 131 14.18 26.29 14.72
C SER A 131 12.85 25.86 14.07
N ASP A 132 12.90 25.39 12.83
CA ASP A 132 11.75 24.93 12.03
C ASP A 132 11.97 23.47 11.59
N GLU A 133 12.34 22.60 12.54
CA GLU A 133 12.52 21.18 12.27
C GLU A 133 11.18 20.54 11.87
N ASP A 134 11.11 20.08 10.61
CA ASP A 134 9.89 19.52 10.04
C ASP A 134 9.52 18.20 10.75
N ILE A 135 8.44 18.24 11.51
CA ILE A 135 7.88 17.09 12.24
C ILE A 135 7.65 15.88 11.33
N GLY A 136 7.41 16.10 10.03
CA GLY A 136 7.22 15.06 9.03
C GLY A 136 8.40 14.08 8.94
N ARG A 137 9.63 14.53 9.27
CA ARG A 137 10.83 13.66 9.32
C ARG A 137 10.76 12.56 10.36
N TYR A 138 9.93 12.72 11.38
CA TYR A 138 9.72 11.73 12.44
C TYR A 138 8.47 10.88 12.21
N ILE A 139 7.81 11.07 11.06
CA ILE A 139 6.63 10.33 10.66
C ILE A 139 7.01 9.40 9.51
N ARG A 140 6.70 8.12 9.71
CA ARG A 140 6.81 7.09 8.69
C ARG A 140 5.44 6.51 8.42
N LEU A 141 4.96 6.62 7.19
CA LEU A 141 3.74 5.97 6.78
C LEU A 141 3.89 4.45 6.86
N GLY A 142 2.86 3.79 7.37
CA GLY A 142 2.75 2.34 7.33
C GLY A 142 2.33 1.86 5.94
N PRO A 143 2.14 0.53 5.76
CA PRO A 143 1.77 -0.04 4.47
C PRO A 143 0.46 0.53 3.91
N LEU A 144 -0.58 0.69 4.74
CA LEU A 144 -1.86 1.26 4.32
C LEU A 144 -1.74 2.75 4.01
N GLY A 145 -1.09 3.53 4.88
CA GLY A 145 -0.87 4.95 4.63
C GLY A 145 -0.08 5.22 3.36
N THR A 146 0.95 4.41 3.11
CA THR A 146 1.72 4.46 1.85
C THR A 146 0.85 4.09 0.65
N ALA A 147 0.00 3.07 0.75
CA ALA A 147 -0.88 2.65 -0.35
C ALA A 147 -1.92 3.70 -0.76
N LEU A 148 -2.31 4.58 0.18
CA LEU A 148 -3.28 5.66 -0.03
C LEU A 148 -2.67 6.92 -0.68
N LEU A 149 -1.35 7.02 -0.81
CA LEU A 149 -0.73 8.13 -1.52
C LEU A 149 -1.14 8.13 -3.01
N PRO A 150 -1.27 9.32 -3.64
CA PRO A 150 -1.80 9.46 -5.00
C PRO A 150 -0.76 9.08 -6.07
N TYR A 151 -0.35 7.81 -6.12
CA TYR A 151 0.57 7.31 -7.13
C TYR A 151 -0.06 7.25 -8.53
N ARG A 152 0.75 7.49 -9.56
CA ARG A 152 0.37 7.40 -10.98
C ARG A 152 -0.24 6.05 -11.33
N ARG A 153 0.34 4.96 -10.79
CA ARG A 153 -0.22 3.60 -10.85
C ARG A 153 -0.64 3.18 -9.45
N PRO A 154 -1.73 2.42 -9.30
CA PRO A 154 -2.17 1.93 -7.99
C PRO A 154 -1.09 1.04 -7.35
N ARG A 155 -1.00 1.09 -6.02
CA ARG A 155 -0.14 0.20 -5.23
C ARG A 155 -0.89 -1.07 -4.85
N VAL A 156 -0.16 -2.18 -4.73
CA VAL A 156 -0.70 -3.43 -4.17
C VAL A 156 -0.41 -3.47 -2.68
N LEU A 157 -1.47 -3.42 -1.86
CA LEU A 157 -1.42 -3.66 -0.42
C LEU A 157 -1.89 -5.10 -0.14
N LEU A 158 -1.01 -5.90 0.46
CA LEU A 158 -1.35 -7.23 0.97
C LEU A 158 -1.57 -7.12 2.48
N VAL A 159 -2.83 -7.21 2.89
CA VAL A 159 -3.23 -7.36 4.31
C VAL A 159 -3.30 -8.86 4.60
N ASP A 160 -2.24 -9.41 5.19
CA ASP A 160 -2.14 -10.86 5.43
C ASP A 160 -2.65 -11.22 6.82
N GLU A 161 -3.23 -12.42 6.94
CA GLU A 161 -3.78 -12.95 8.21
C GLU A 161 -4.81 -12.03 8.90
N ILE A 162 -5.63 -11.32 8.11
CA ILE A 162 -6.67 -10.40 8.63
C ILE A 162 -7.66 -11.09 9.59
N ASP A 163 -7.83 -12.42 9.48
CA ASP A 163 -8.63 -13.22 10.40
C ASP A 163 -8.09 -13.25 11.84
N LYS A 164 -6.83 -12.86 12.06
CA LYS A 164 -6.22 -12.74 13.39
C LYS A 164 -6.39 -11.37 14.02
N SER A 165 -7.03 -10.42 13.34
CA SER A 165 -7.19 -9.07 13.85
C SER A 165 -8.04 -9.03 15.12
N ASP A 166 -7.94 -7.90 15.83
CA ASP A 166 -9.00 -7.52 16.75
C ASP A 166 -10.34 -7.31 16.00
N ILE A 167 -11.47 -7.35 16.72
CA ILE A 167 -12.83 -7.27 16.17
C ILE A 167 -13.11 -5.93 15.47
N ASP A 168 -12.42 -4.86 15.88
CA ASP A 168 -12.69 -3.51 15.35
C ASP A 168 -11.97 -3.25 14.01
N LEU A 169 -10.80 -3.87 13.79
CA LEU A 169 -9.93 -3.54 12.64
C LEU A 169 -10.60 -3.68 11.26
N PRO A 170 -11.39 -4.74 10.95
CA PRO A 170 -12.02 -4.85 9.64
C PRO A 170 -13.00 -3.71 9.34
N ASN A 171 -13.77 -3.26 10.34
CA ASN A 171 -14.71 -2.15 10.19
C ASN A 171 -13.97 -0.80 10.04
N ASP A 172 -12.89 -0.61 10.80
CA ASP A 172 -12.02 0.56 10.68
C ASP A 172 -11.43 0.67 9.26
N LEU A 173 -10.98 -0.45 8.69
CA LEU A 173 -10.47 -0.50 7.31
C LEU A 173 -11.54 -0.12 6.29
N LEU A 174 -12.78 -0.58 6.45
CA LEU A 174 -13.89 -0.20 5.56
C LEU A 174 -14.08 1.33 5.56
N THR A 175 -14.03 1.96 6.73
CA THR A 175 -14.14 3.42 6.86
C THR A 175 -13.01 4.14 6.10
N ILE A 176 -11.77 3.67 6.24
CA ILE A 176 -10.62 4.25 5.52
C ILE A 176 -10.76 4.05 4.01
N PHE A 177 -11.17 2.87 3.54
CA PHE A 177 -11.36 2.62 2.11
C PHE A 177 -12.55 3.39 1.52
N GLU A 178 -13.53 3.76 2.32
CA GLU A 178 -14.64 4.62 1.91
C GLU A 178 -14.23 6.08 1.79
N LYS A 179 -13.51 6.60 2.77
CA LYS A 179 -13.05 7.99 2.80
C LYS A 179 -11.89 8.26 1.84
N GLY A 180 -10.96 7.32 1.71
CA GLY A 180 -9.72 7.50 0.94
C GLY A 180 -8.71 8.44 1.59
N GLU A 181 -8.96 8.90 2.82
CA GLU A 181 -8.13 9.83 3.56
C GLU A 181 -8.12 9.47 5.06
N TYR A 182 -7.13 9.98 5.77
CA TYR A 182 -7.00 9.85 7.21
C TYR A 182 -6.24 11.05 7.79
N GLU A 183 -6.47 11.31 9.08
CA GLU A 183 -5.79 12.39 9.78
C GLU A 183 -4.46 11.92 10.39
N VAL A 184 -3.45 12.78 10.34
CA VAL A 184 -2.21 12.66 11.11
C VAL A 184 -2.15 13.81 12.11
N PRO A 185 -2.61 13.62 13.37
CA PRO A 185 -2.76 14.70 14.35
C PRO A 185 -1.46 15.46 14.65
N GLU A 186 -0.31 14.82 14.48
CA GLU A 186 1.01 15.43 14.58
C GLU A 186 1.22 16.50 13.49
N LEU A 187 0.70 16.28 12.28
CA LEU A 187 0.78 17.22 11.15
C LEU A 187 -0.36 18.25 11.15
N SER A 188 -1.58 17.86 11.59
CA SER A 188 -2.76 18.75 11.59
C SER A 188 -2.57 20.02 12.41
N ARG A 189 -1.69 20.00 13.40
CA ARG A 189 -1.41 21.15 14.28
C ARG A 189 -0.53 22.22 13.64
N ARG A 190 -0.04 22.00 12.42
CA ARG A 190 0.83 22.93 11.69
C ARG A 190 -0.01 23.80 10.75
N ALA A 191 0.42 25.05 10.54
CA ALA A 191 -0.18 25.96 9.56
C ALA A 191 0.29 25.71 8.11
N ALA A 192 1.12 24.68 7.89
CA ALA A 192 1.67 24.38 6.57
C ALA A 192 0.72 23.46 5.78
N PRO A 193 0.49 23.72 4.48
CA PRO A 193 -0.44 22.93 3.65
C PRO A 193 0.10 21.55 3.24
N SER A 194 1.41 21.29 3.43
CA SER A 194 2.07 20.04 3.06
C SER A 194 3.22 19.73 4.03
N ALA A 195 3.56 18.45 4.16
CA ALA A 195 4.70 17.96 4.91
C ALA A 195 5.40 16.82 4.17
N GLU A 196 6.72 16.71 4.31
CA GLU A 196 7.49 15.58 3.78
C GLU A 196 7.55 14.48 4.83
N VAL A 197 7.18 13.25 4.45
CA VAL A 197 7.16 12.07 5.35
C VAL A 197 7.85 10.89 4.70
N MET A 198 8.33 9.95 5.51
CA MET A 198 8.89 8.69 4.99
C MET A 198 7.76 7.71 4.64
N THR A 199 7.96 6.88 3.62
CA THR A 199 7.02 5.79 3.27
C THR A 199 7.46 4.43 3.81
N ALA A 200 6.58 3.43 3.71
CA ALA A 200 6.87 2.05 4.08
C ALA A 200 7.89 1.37 3.15
N ASP A 201 8.15 1.91 1.96
CA ASP A 201 9.14 1.37 1.01
C ASP A 201 10.59 1.50 1.51
N GLY A 202 10.80 2.26 2.60
CA GLY A 202 12.13 2.58 3.12
C GLY A 202 12.87 3.59 2.23
N PRO A 203 14.07 4.04 2.65
CA PRO A 203 14.95 4.76 1.73
C PRO A 203 15.30 3.81 0.58
N SER A 204 15.17 4.28 -0.67
CA SER A 204 15.67 3.58 -1.86
C SER A 204 17.11 3.13 -1.57
N SER A 205 17.35 1.82 -1.54
CA SER A 205 18.55 1.17 -0.97
C SER A 205 18.51 0.98 0.56
N SER A 206 17.94 -0.15 0.98
CA SER A 206 18.43 -0.87 2.14
C SER A 206 18.26 -2.37 1.85
N PRO A 207 19.35 -3.16 1.81
CA PRO A 207 19.21 -4.59 1.67
C PRO A 207 18.45 -5.12 2.89
N HIS A 208 17.44 -5.96 2.64
CA HIS A 208 16.80 -6.72 3.72
C HIS A 208 17.88 -7.38 4.60
N PRO A 209 17.83 -7.23 5.93
CA PRO A 209 18.61 -8.10 6.79
C PRO A 209 18.07 -9.54 6.68
N PRO A 210 18.94 -10.55 6.91
CA PRO A 210 18.65 -11.97 6.68
C PRO A 210 17.54 -12.52 7.58
#